data_AF-A0A385Q070-F1
#
_entry.id   AF-A0A385Q070-F1
#
_cell.length_a   1.000
_cell.length_b   1.000
_cell.length_c   1.000
_cell.angle_alpha   90.00
_cell.angle_beta   90.00
_cell.angle_gamma   90.00
#
_symmetry.space_group_name_H-M   'P 1'
#
loop_
_entity.id
_entity.type
_entity.pdbx_description
1 polymer ?
#
loop_
_entity_poly.entity_id
_entity_poly.type
_entity_poly.pdbx_seq_one_letter_code
_entity_poly.pdbx_strand_id
1 'polypeptide(L)' 'MNVGLNITEKKVIQFLMESSNLTSAELAEKISVTKRTIEMALKSLQEKNIIERIGSKRDGNWIVIR' A
#
# COMPACT_ATOMS: atom_id res chain seq x y z
N MET A 1 4.83 -17.17 -3.27
CA MET A 1 4.88 -16.43 -4.55
C MET A 1 6.13 -15.56 -4.57
N ASN A 2 7.02 -15.70 -5.56
CA ASN A 2 8.20 -14.85 -5.69
C ASN A 2 7.82 -13.58 -6.48
N VAL A 3 6.89 -12.80 -5.93
CA VAL A 3 6.58 -11.47 -6.45
C VAL A 3 7.78 -10.63 -6.05
N GLY A 4 8.56 -10.12 -7.01
CA GLY A 4 9.79 -9.35 -6.79
C GLY A 4 9.54 -8.02 -6.08
N LEU A 5 9.12 -8.11 -4.83
CA LEU A 5 8.71 -7.00 -3.99
C LEU A 5 9.88 -6.55 -3.13
N ASN A 6 10.08 -5.23 -3.10
CA ASN A 6 11.04 -4.63 -2.20
C ASN A 6 10.53 -4.69 -0.74
N ILE A 7 11.42 -4.39 0.21
CA ILE A 7 11.12 -4.49 1.64
C ILE A 7 9.96 -3.56 2.04
N THR A 8 9.88 -2.37 1.43
CA THR A 8 8.82 -1.38 1.69
C THR A 8 7.47 -1.86 1.16
N GLU A 9 7.41 -2.36 -0.07
CA GLU A 9 6.21 -2.92 -0.69
C GLU A 9 5.64 -4.07 0.15
N LYS A 10 6.50 -4.97 0.64
CA LYS A 10 6.09 -6.06 1.53
C LYS A 10 5.46 -5.53 2.83
N LYS A 11 6.09 -4.53 3.45
CA LYS A 11 5.55 -3.90 4.66
C LYS A 11 4.23 -3.19 4.39
N VAL A 12 4.11 -2.47 3.27
CA VAL A 12 2.86 -1.80 2.87
C VAL A 12 1.74 -2.83 2.74
N ILE A 13 1.96 -3.94 2.03
CA ILE A 13 0.95 -5.01 1.91
C ILE A 13 0.58 -5.55 3.29
N GLN A 14 1.56 -5.84 4.15
CA GLN A 14 1.31 -6.35 5.49
C GLN A 14 0.38 -5.41 6.29
N PHE A 15 0.67 -4.10 6.28
CA PHE A 15 -0.16 -3.12 6.96
C PHE A 15 -1.55 -2.99 6.33
N LEU A 16 -1.66 -3.09 5.00
CA LEU A 16 -2.95 -3.05 4.31
C LEU A 16 -3.80 -4.31 4.57
N MET A 17 -3.17 -5.47 4.79
CA MET A 17 -3.86 -6.69 5.22
C MET A 17 -4.39 -6.57 6.66
N GLU A 18 -3.65 -5.89 7.53
CA GLU A 18 -4.08 -5.60 8.90
C GLU A 18 -5.16 -4.49 8.94
N SER A 19 -5.07 -3.50 8.05
CA SER A 19 -5.97 -2.34 7.99
C SER A 19 -5.99 -1.72 6.59
N SER A 20 -7.07 -1.98 5.85
CA SER A 20 -7.30 -1.47 4.48
C SER A 20 -7.59 0.04 4.41
N ASN A 21 -7.89 0.68 5.54
CA ASN A 21 -8.20 2.11 5.63
C ASN A 21 -6.96 3.00 5.86
N LEU A 22 -5.75 2.42 5.87
CA LEU A 22 -4.55 3.20 6.13
C LEU A 22 -4.24 4.17 4.99
N THR A 23 -4.00 5.41 5.38
CA THR A 23 -3.57 6.46 4.46
C THR A 23 -2.07 6.36 4.17
N SER A 24 -1.64 6.98 3.07
CA SER A 24 -0.22 7.09 2.73
C SER A 24 0.64 7.74 3.82
N ALA A 25 0.05 8.61 4.65
CA ALA A 25 0.77 9.29 5.72
C ALA A 25 0.98 8.36 6.93
N GLU A 26 -0.06 7.62 7.34
CA GLU A 26 0.04 6.66 8.45
C GLU A 26 0.97 5.49 8.10
N LEU A 27 0.93 5.01 6.86
CA LEU A 27 1.89 4.01 6.36
C LEU A 27 3.32 4.53 6.40
N ALA A 28 3.53 5.81 6.05
CA ALA A 28 4.85 6.42 6.05
C ALA A 28 5.41 6.52 7.48
N GLU A 29 4.58 6.89 8.44
CA GLU A 29 4.93 6.94 9.86
C GLU A 29 5.23 5.54 10.42
N LYS A 30 4.36 4.55 10.16
CA LYS A 30 4.54 3.16 10.63
C LYS A 30 5.78 2.49 10.04
N ILE A 31 6.08 2.74 8.76
CA ILE A 31 7.23 2.15 8.06
C ILE A 31 8.50 3.00 8.27
N SER A 32 8.36 4.20 8.83
CA SER A 32 9.42 5.19 9.05
C SER A 32 10.13 5.60 7.75
N VAL A 33 9.33 5.88 6.71
CA VAL A 33 9.78 6.33 5.38
C VAL A 33 9.04 7.60 4.97
N THR A 34 9.45 8.21 3.86
CA THR A 34 8.74 9.39 3.35
C THR A 34 7.39 9.01 2.75
N LYS A 35 6.41 9.92 2.83
CA LYS A 35 5.11 9.77 2.15
C LYS A 35 5.27 9.50 0.65
N ARG A 36 6.23 10.15 -0.01
CA ARG A 36 6.57 9.92 -1.43
C ARG A 36 6.97 8.46 -1.68
N THR A 37 7.75 7.86 -0.79
CA THR A 37 8.15 6.45 -0.90
C THR A 37 6.93 5.52 -0.83
N ILE A 38 5.99 5.80 0.07
CA ILE A 38 4.74 5.04 0.16
C ILE A 38 3.87 5.23 -1.08
N GLU A 39 3.70 6.46 -1.57
CA GLU A 39 2.94 6.72 -2.80
C GLU A 39 3.53 5.98 -4.00
N MET A 40 4.86 5.96 -4.12
CA MET A 40 5.55 5.17 -5.15
C MET A 40 5.32 3.66 -4.98
N ALA A 41 5.40 3.16 -3.74
CA ALA A 41 5.15 1.75 -3.45
C ALA A 41 3.69 1.35 -3.77
N LEU A 42 2.71 2.15 -3.32
CA LEU A 42 1.29 1.94 -3.62
C LEU A 42 1.03 1.94 -5.12
N LYS A 43 1.61 2.91 -5.85
CA LYS A 43 1.51 2.96 -7.31
C LYS A 43 2.10 1.71 -7.97
N SER A 44 3.29 1.27 -7.56
CA SER A 44 3.92 0.07 -8.11
C SER A 44 3.12 -1.20 -7.80
N LEU A 45 2.59 -1.32 -6.58
CA LEU A 45 1.72 -2.43 -6.17
C LEU A 45 0.41 -2.46 -6.96
N GLN A 46 -0.15 -1.29 -7.25
CA GLN A 46 -1.34 -1.15 -8.10
C GLN A 46 -1.04 -1.57 -9.55
N GLU A 47 0.06 -1.07 -10.13
CA GLU A 47 0.52 -1.47 -11.48
C GLU A 47 0.79 -2.98 -11.59
N LYS A 48 1.31 -3.59 -10.52
CA LYS A 48 1.53 -5.04 -10.41
C LYS A 48 0.24 -5.84 -10.18
N ASN A 49 -0.93 -5.19 -10.09
CA ASN A 49 -2.22 -5.79 -9.76
C ASN A 49 -2.17 -6.61 -8.46
N ILE A 50 -1.55 -6.05 -7.43
CA ILE A 50 -1.48 -6.64 -6.08
C ILE A 50 -2.46 -5.96 -5.14
N ILE A 51 -2.63 -4.65 -5.30
CA ILE A 51 -3.59 -3.85 -4.54
C ILE A 51 -4.49 -3.06 -5.48
N GLU A 52 -5.70 -2.79 -5.03
CA GLU A 52 -6.66 -1.95 -5.72
C GLU A 52 -7.29 -0.96 -4.75
N ARG A 53 -7.51 0.28 -5.21
CA ARG A 53 -8.18 1.30 -4.40
C ARG A 53 -9.68 1.25 -4.69
N ILE A 54 -10.48 0.90 -3.69
CA ILE A 54 -11.94 0.84 -3.79
C ILE A 54 -12.55 1.91 -2.88
N GLY A 55 -13.47 2.70 -3.42
CA GLY A 55 -14.23 3.70 -2.67
C GLY A 55 -14.11 5.12 -3.23
N SER A 56 -14.64 6.08 -2.47
CA SER A 56 -14.74 7.48 -2.92
C SER A 56 -13.38 8.17 -2.96
N LYS A 57 -13.30 9.38 -3.53
CA LYS A 57 -12.07 10.18 -3.47
C LYS A 57 -11.62 10.43 -2.03
N ARG A 58 -12.57 10.56 -1.09
CA ARG A 58 -12.32 10.85 0.33
C ARG A 58 -12.11 9.60 1.19
N ASP A 59 -12.87 8.53 0.94
CA ASP A 59 -12.94 7.35 1.80
C ASP A 59 -12.55 6.07 1.04
N GLY A 60 -11.61 6.20 0.10
CA GLY A 60 -11.14 5.07 -0.67
C GLY A 60 -10.17 4.23 0.14
N ASN A 61 -10.47 2.94 0.25
CA ASN A 61 -9.69 1.95 0.96
C ASN A 61 -8.82 1.17 -0.01
N TRP A 62 -7.70 0.64 0.47
CA TRP A 62 -6.83 -0.22 -0.31
C TRP A 62 -7.15 -1.68 0.01
N ILE A 63 -7.46 -2.45 -1.02
CA ILE A 63 -7.74 -3.88 -0.90
C ILE A 63 -6.60 -4.66 -1.56
N VAL A 64 -6.11 -5.67 -0.88
CA VAL A 64 -5.13 -6.61 -1.41
C VAL A 64 -5.89 -7.68 -2.19
N ILE A 65 -5.62 -7.79 -3.49
CA ILE A 65 -6.35 -8.68 -4.41
C ILE A 65 -5.60 -9.99 -4.72
N ARG A 66 -4.38 -10.16 -4.21
CA ARG A 66 -3.50 -11.28 -4.55
C ARG A 66 -2.76 -11.86 -3.37
#